data_AF-A0A6C1RI13-F1
#
_entry.id   AF-A0A6C1RI13-F1
#
_cell.length_a   1.000
_cell.length_b   1.000
_cell.length_c   1.000
_cell.angle_alpha   90.00
_cell.angle_beta   90.00
_cell.angle_gamma   90.00
#
_symmetry.space_group_name_H-M   'P 1'
#
loop_
_entity.id
_entity.type
_entity.pdbx_description
1 polymer ?
#
loop_
_entity_poly.entity_id
_entity_poly.type
_entity_poly.pdbx_seq_one_letter_code
_entity_poly.pdbx_strand_id
1 'polypeptide(L)'
;MFKSGIDIRKLETLIEINTRINSDYSDPRSLLQRILESATRLSEGEASSLLLLRPENNKLYFEIALGSKGPEVQKFSLNLGEGIAGWVAQNNRSLVVNDVDQDQRFQSDIGRQIGFDTRSILAVPMRIRDRCVGVIEMINKRDGKPFDEDDRQWLEIFATQAALAIQNARSLQQVKQEIFLLQDQVSNNQGFHSFICESPAMKERMAMVDRLAVTDSSVLILGESGVGKELFAEQIHLRSNRSERPFIRVNCAALPEALLESELFGHVKGAFTDAQNDRRGRFELADGGTIFLDEIGELPLTVQAKMLRVLQSQSFEPVGSSQPMHVDVRIIAATNKDIDQAVTDGTFRRDLYYRLNVLPLYVPPLRERLEDIPALAEHFLMKFKREVKKPLRGFSDQALQELLSYSWPGNVRELENSIERAVVTATAEDIQPEDLALRSTAAMQESRYVGQTLKDSMNLFKKHFIRHTLEQNGWNQTVTARVLGIQRTYLSRLIKELDIIR
;
A
#
# COMPACT_ATOMS: atom_id res chain seq x y z
N MET A 1 -40.56 -20.27 21.45
CA MET A 1 -41.03 -19.57 22.67
C MET A 1 -39.95 -19.78 23.72
N PHE A 2 -39.13 -18.76 23.98
CA PHE A 2 -38.08 -18.81 25.00
C PHE A 2 -38.71 -19.16 26.35
N LYS A 3 -38.36 -20.32 26.92
CA LYS A 3 -38.80 -20.77 28.25
C LYS A 3 -37.78 -20.34 29.31
N SER A 4 -37.45 -19.06 29.32
CA SER A 4 -36.64 -18.39 30.34
C SER A 4 -36.74 -16.89 30.07
N GLY A 5 -36.75 -16.06 31.11
CA GLY A 5 -36.83 -14.60 30.95
C GLY A 5 -35.73 -14.08 30.01
N ILE A 6 -36.04 -13.06 29.22
CA ILE A 6 -35.09 -12.45 28.27
C ILE A 6 -33.82 -12.04 29.04
N ASP A 7 -32.69 -12.66 28.70
CA ASP A 7 -31.38 -12.29 29.26
C ASP A 7 -30.95 -10.94 28.68
N ILE A 8 -31.22 -9.87 29.45
CA ILE A 8 -30.97 -8.48 29.06
C ILE A 8 -29.50 -8.27 28.67
N ARG A 9 -28.55 -8.94 29.33
CA ARG A 9 -27.11 -8.82 29.03
C ARG A 9 -26.76 -9.41 27.66
N LYS A 10 -27.38 -10.53 27.31
CA LYS A 10 -27.22 -11.14 25.98
C LYS A 10 -27.81 -10.24 24.89
N LEU A 11 -28.95 -9.60 25.17
CA LEU A 11 -29.59 -8.66 24.25
C LEU A 11 -28.76 -7.38 24.02
N GLU A 12 -28.22 -6.79 25.09
CA GLU A 12 -27.33 -5.62 25.01
C GLU A 12 -26.07 -5.92 24.19
N THR A 13 -25.48 -7.10 24.40
CA THR A 13 -24.29 -7.54 23.65
C THR A 13 -24.60 -7.70 22.15
N LEU A 14 -25.78 -8.25 21.79
CA LEU A 14 -26.20 -8.33 20.39
C LEU A 14 -26.39 -6.95 19.75
N ILE A 15 -26.96 -6.00 20.47
CA ILE A 15 -27.15 -4.62 19.98
C ILE A 15 -25.79 -3.95 19.76
N GLU A 16 -24.84 -4.11 20.68
CA GLU A 16 -23.48 -3.58 20.52
C GLU A 16 -22.80 -4.16 19.27
N ILE A 17 -22.85 -5.49 19.10
CA ILE A 17 -22.29 -6.17 17.92
C ILE A 17 -22.93 -5.65 16.64
N ASN A 18 -24.27 -5.55 16.59
CA ASN A 18 -24.98 -5.12 15.39
C ASN A 18 -24.67 -3.66 15.02
N THR A 19 -24.56 -2.79 16.03
CA THR A 19 -24.18 -1.39 15.81
C THR A 19 -22.79 -1.29 15.19
N ARG A 20 -21.86 -2.17 15.59
CA ARG A 20 -20.49 -2.18 15.05
C ARG A 20 -20.33 -2.85 13.69
N ILE A 21 -21.10 -3.92 13.41
CA ILE A 21 -21.19 -4.50 12.06
C ILE A 21 -21.51 -3.40 11.03
N ASN A 22 -22.26 -2.37 11.44
CA ASN A 22 -22.63 -1.24 10.61
C ASN A 22 -21.66 -0.05 10.64
N SER A 23 -20.70 -0.01 11.58
CA SER A 23 -19.85 1.18 11.79
C SER A 23 -18.36 0.97 11.45
N ASP A 24 -17.85 -0.26 11.46
CA ASP A 24 -16.42 -0.54 11.26
C ASP A 24 -16.20 -1.73 10.31
N TYR A 25 -16.17 -1.43 9.01
CA TYR A 25 -15.95 -2.42 7.94
C TYR A 25 -14.46 -2.68 7.66
N SER A 26 -13.55 -1.99 8.36
CA SER A 26 -12.10 -1.99 8.07
C SER A 26 -11.40 -3.28 8.47
N ASP A 27 -11.90 -3.96 9.51
CA ASP A 27 -11.27 -5.14 10.08
C ASP A 27 -12.32 -6.23 10.42
N PRO A 28 -12.71 -7.04 9.41
CA PRO A 28 -13.68 -8.11 9.60
C PRO A 28 -13.20 -9.17 10.60
N ARG A 29 -11.87 -9.37 10.75
CA ARG A 29 -11.31 -10.37 11.66
C ARG A 29 -11.49 -9.95 13.12
N SER A 30 -11.20 -8.69 13.45
CA SER A 30 -11.44 -8.14 14.79
C SER A 30 -12.93 -8.18 15.18
N LEU A 31 -13.82 -7.90 14.23
CA LEU A 31 -15.26 -8.01 14.46
C LEU A 31 -15.69 -9.46 14.75
N LEU A 32 -15.23 -10.43 13.94
CA LEU A 32 -15.48 -11.84 14.18
C LEU A 32 -14.92 -12.32 15.52
N GLN A 33 -13.73 -11.85 15.90
CA GLN A 33 -13.11 -12.20 17.17
C GLN A 33 -13.98 -11.73 18.35
N ARG A 34 -14.48 -10.50 18.30
CA ARG A 34 -15.38 -9.95 19.34
C ARG A 34 -16.71 -10.68 19.42
N ILE A 35 -17.27 -11.08 18.27
CA ILE A 35 -18.48 -11.91 18.21
C ILE A 35 -18.22 -13.23 18.94
N LEU A 36 -17.09 -13.87 18.65
CA LEU A 36 -16.72 -15.14 19.27
C LEU A 36 -16.44 -14.96 20.77
N GLU A 37 -15.70 -13.94 21.20
CA GLU A 37 -15.43 -13.63 22.62
C GLU A 37 -16.74 -13.44 23.41
N SER A 38 -17.70 -12.73 22.81
CA SER A 38 -19.02 -12.52 23.38
C SER A 38 -19.79 -13.82 23.52
N ALA A 39 -19.78 -14.66 22.48
CA ALA A 39 -20.43 -15.97 22.49
C ALA A 39 -19.83 -16.88 23.56
N THR A 40 -18.51 -16.90 23.72
CA THR A 40 -17.78 -17.73 24.71
C THR A 40 -18.11 -17.32 26.13
N ARG A 41 -18.14 -16.01 26.40
CA ARG A 41 -18.51 -15.47 27.71
C ARG A 41 -19.97 -15.79 28.05
N LEU A 42 -20.90 -15.62 27.10
CA LEU A 42 -22.34 -15.76 27.35
C LEU A 42 -22.85 -17.20 27.35
N SER A 43 -22.10 -18.11 26.72
CA SER A 43 -22.37 -19.56 26.73
C SER A 43 -21.51 -20.31 27.76
N GLU A 44 -20.71 -19.59 28.55
CA GLU A 44 -19.83 -20.12 29.59
C GLU A 44 -18.91 -21.26 29.12
N GLY A 45 -18.34 -21.13 27.92
CA GLY A 45 -17.39 -22.09 27.37
C GLY A 45 -15.95 -21.87 27.87
N GLU A 46 -15.16 -22.95 27.86
CA GLU A 46 -13.75 -22.91 28.19
C GLU A 46 -12.88 -22.39 27.05
N ALA A 47 -13.21 -22.83 25.85
CA ALA A 47 -12.57 -22.44 24.61
C ALA A 47 -13.62 -22.37 23.50
N SER A 48 -13.29 -21.72 22.40
CA SER A 48 -14.17 -21.60 21.24
C SER A 48 -13.39 -21.38 19.97
N SER A 49 -13.90 -21.90 18.86
CA SER A 49 -13.28 -21.71 17.55
C SER A 49 -14.32 -21.23 16.54
N LEU A 50 -13.87 -20.40 15.60
CA LEU A 50 -14.59 -20.08 14.38
C LEU A 50 -13.80 -20.65 13.21
N LEU A 51 -14.43 -21.55 12.47
CA LEU A 51 -13.88 -22.19 11.30
C LEU A 51 -14.55 -21.66 10.04
N LEU A 52 -13.79 -21.31 9.01
CA LEU A 52 -14.32 -20.90 7.72
C LEU A 52 -14.19 -22.02 6.69
N LEU A 53 -15.29 -22.25 5.95
CA LEU A 53 -15.29 -23.18 4.84
C LEU A 53 -14.71 -22.49 3.60
N ARG A 54 -13.66 -23.08 3.03
CA ARG A 54 -13.10 -22.69 1.74
C ARG A 54 -13.75 -23.53 0.63
N PRO A 55 -14.60 -22.94 -0.24
CA PRO A 55 -15.29 -23.69 -1.31
C PRO A 55 -14.34 -24.33 -2.33
N GLU A 56 -13.11 -23.82 -2.44
CA GLU A 56 -12.16 -24.20 -3.49
C GLU A 56 -11.58 -25.60 -3.25
N ASN A 57 -11.48 -26.01 -1.99
CA ASN A 57 -10.95 -27.32 -1.59
C ASN A 57 -11.85 -28.08 -0.61
N ASN A 58 -13.03 -27.55 -0.29
CA ASN A 58 -14.01 -28.12 0.64
C ASN A 58 -13.41 -28.45 2.02
N LYS A 59 -12.55 -27.57 2.54
CA LYS A 59 -11.97 -27.70 3.88
C LYS A 59 -12.37 -26.56 4.80
N LEU A 60 -12.50 -26.88 6.09
CA LEU A 60 -12.65 -25.94 7.18
C LEU A 60 -11.27 -25.54 7.71
N TYR A 61 -11.07 -24.25 7.91
CA TYR A 61 -9.85 -23.69 8.49
C TYR A 61 -10.20 -22.92 9.76
N PHE A 62 -9.40 -23.11 10.81
CA PHE A 62 -9.52 -22.36 12.05
C PHE A 62 -9.11 -20.90 11.82
N GLU A 63 -10.09 -20.02 11.68
CA GLU A 63 -9.87 -18.60 11.42
C GLU A 63 -9.57 -17.84 12.73
N ILE A 64 -10.34 -18.15 13.78
CA ILE A 64 -10.18 -17.59 15.11
C ILE A 64 -10.33 -18.72 16.13
N ALA A 65 -9.47 -18.73 17.14
CA ALA A 65 -9.55 -19.67 18.25
C ALA A 65 -9.26 -18.94 19.56
N LEU A 66 -10.16 -19.07 20.54
CA LEU A 66 -10.06 -18.46 21.86
C LEU A 66 -9.88 -19.57 22.90
N GLY A 67 -8.92 -19.39 23.79
CA GLY A 67 -8.56 -20.37 24.82
C GLY A 67 -7.04 -20.44 25.03
N SER A 68 -6.61 -21.25 25.98
CA SER A 68 -5.19 -21.40 26.32
C SER A 68 -4.33 -21.99 25.20
N LYS A 69 -4.95 -22.59 24.18
CA LYS A 69 -4.31 -23.29 23.05
C LYS A 69 -4.72 -22.73 21.67
N GLY A 70 -5.22 -21.50 21.62
CA GLY A 70 -5.72 -20.87 20.38
C GLY A 70 -4.69 -20.80 19.24
N PRO A 71 -3.45 -20.31 19.48
CA PRO A 71 -2.43 -20.23 18.43
C PRO A 71 -2.02 -21.58 17.85
N GLU A 72 -2.04 -22.65 18.66
CA GLU A 72 -1.67 -24.00 18.23
C GLU A 72 -2.74 -24.64 17.35
N VAL A 73 -4.03 -24.40 17.63
CA VAL A 73 -5.11 -25.02 16.86
C VAL A 73 -5.29 -24.41 15.46
N GLN A 74 -4.89 -23.15 15.26
CA GLN A 74 -4.98 -22.46 13.96
C GLN A 74 -4.15 -23.09 12.84
N LYS A 75 -3.21 -23.98 13.17
CA LYS A 75 -2.37 -24.70 12.20
C LYS A 75 -3.09 -25.88 11.52
N PHE A 76 -4.25 -26.27 12.05
CA PHE A 76 -5.00 -27.42 11.56
C PHE A 76 -6.10 -27.02 10.56
N SER A 77 -6.56 -28.00 9.81
CA SER A 77 -7.72 -27.88 8.91
C SER A 77 -8.51 -29.19 8.96
N LEU A 78 -9.82 -29.12 8.71
CA LEU A 78 -10.71 -30.29 8.71
C LEU A 78 -11.36 -30.47 7.34
N ASN A 79 -11.54 -31.71 6.93
CA ASN A 79 -12.40 -32.03 5.79
C ASN A 79 -13.88 -31.96 6.20
N LEU A 80 -14.78 -31.79 5.23
CA LEU A 80 -16.21 -32.00 5.49
C LEU A 80 -16.48 -33.43 5.98
N GLY A 81 -17.28 -33.55 7.04
CA GLY A 81 -17.56 -34.81 7.73
C GLY A 81 -16.50 -35.25 8.75
N GLU A 82 -15.34 -34.58 8.81
CA GLU A 82 -14.27 -34.89 9.77
C GLU A 82 -14.50 -34.18 11.12
N GLY A 83 -14.55 -34.96 12.19
CA GLY A 83 -14.84 -34.42 13.52
C GLY A 83 -16.26 -33.87 13.66
N ILE A 84 -16.53 -33.24 14.81
CA ILE A 84 -17.82 -32.59 15.08
C ILE A 84 -18.04 -31.38 14.15
N ALA A 85 -17.06 -30.49 14.02
CA ALA A 85 -17.18 -29.31 13.17
C ALA A 85 -17.34 -29.66 11.68
N GLY A 86 -16.59 -30.64 11.16
CA GLY A 86 -16.74 -31.10 9.78
C GLY A 86 -18.11 -31.72 9.53
N TRP A 87 -18.65 -32.49 10.48
CA TRP A 87 -20.01 -33.03 10.39
C TRP A 87 -21.07 -31.93 10.36
N VAL A 88 -20.95 -30.92 11.22
CA VAL A 88 -21.86 -29.76 11.27
C VAL A 88 -21.84 -29.00 9.95
N ALA A 89 -20.65 -28.76 9.37
CA ALA A 89 -20.52 -28.10 8.08
C ALA A 89 -21.14 -28.91 6.93
N GLN A 90 -20.91 -30.23 6.91
CA GLN A 90 -21.42 -31.12 5.86
C GLN A 90 -22.95 -31.22 5.90
N ASN A 91 -23.54 -31.33 7.09
CA ASN A 91 -24.97 -31.53 7.26
C ASN A 91 -25.74 -30.21 7.44
N ASN A 92 -25.03 -29.09 7.55
CA ASN A 92 -25.58 -27.77 7.84
C ASN A 92 -26.55 -27.79 9.04
N ARG A 93 -26.20 -28.56 10.08
CA ARG A 93 -27.03 -28.80 11.28
C ARG A 93 -26.19 -28.67 12.53
N SER A 94 -26.69 -27.92 13.50
CA SER A 94 -26.06 -27.74 14.80
C SER A 94 -26.05 -29.03 15.60
N LEU A 95 -25.06 -29.18 16.46
CA LEU A 95 -24.87 -30.39 17.25
C LEU A 95 -24.40 -30.03 18.67
N VAL A 96 -25.01 -30.68 19.66
CA VAL A 96 -24.62 -30.60 21.08
C VAL A 96 -24.10 -31.97 21.49
N VAL A 97 -22.85 -32.04 21.95
CA VAL A 97 -22.19 -33.25 22.44
C VAL A 97 -21.69 -32.98 23.86
N ASN A 98 -22.41 -33.49 24.86
CA ASN A 98 -22.07 -33.24 26.27
C ASN A 98 -21.06 -34.25 26.85
N ASP A 99 -20.86 -35.36 26.15
CA ASP A 99 -19.83 -36.34 26.44
C ASP A 99 -19.23 -36.80 25.11
N VAL A 100 -18.02 -36.32 24.81
CA VAL A 100 -17.37 -36.59 23.52
C VAL A 100 -16.81 -38.00 23.42
N ASP A 101 -16.54 -38.68 24.55
CA ASP A 101 -16.04 -40.07 24.55
C ASP A 101 -17.11 -41.05 24.08
N GLN A 102 -18.38 -40.66 24.16
CA GLN A 102 -19.54 -41.45 23.70
C GLN A 102 -19.96 -41.12 22.26
N ASP A 103 -19.36 -40.12 21.60
CA ASP A 103 -19.72 -39.70 20.25
C ASP A 103 -18.73 -40.21 19.21
N GLN A 104 -19.19 -41.08 18.30
CA GLN A 104 -18.35 -41.69 17.26
C GLN A 104 -17.76 -40.69 16.26
N ARG A 105 -18.30 -39.47 16.19
CA ARG A 105 -17.80 -38.41 15.29
C ARG A 105 -16.66 -37.64 15.92
N PHE A 106 -16.46 -37.73 17.24
CA PHE A 106 -15.38 -37.04 17.92
C PHE A 106 -14.03 -37.67 17.57
N GLN A 107 -13.06 -36.81 17.26
CA GLN A 107 -11.68 -37.21 16.97
C GLN A 107 -10.76 -36.47 17.94
N SER A 108 -9.99 -37.21 18.73
CA SER A 108 -9.14 -36.66 19.78
C SER A 108 -7.75 -36.23 19.29
N ASP A 109 -7.42 -36.40 18.01
CA ASP A 109 -6.07 -36.18 17.48
C ASP A 109 -5.59 -34.73 17.65
N ILE A 110 -6.44 -33.76 17.31
CA ILE A 110 -6.11 -32.33 17.48
C ILE A 110 -5.91 -32.01 18.97
N GLY A 111 -6.86 -32.40 19.82
CA GLY A 111 -6.78 -32.18 21.28
C GLY A 111 -5.54 -32.81 21.90
N ARG A 112 -5.18 -34.03 21.50
CA ARG A 112 -3.98 -34.73 21.98
C ARG A 112 -2.69 -34.03 21.55
N GLN A 113 -2.61 -33.55 20.30
CA GLN A 113 -1.41 -32.87 19.80
C GLN A 113 -1.15 -31.52 20.48
N ILE A 114 -2.22 -30.79 20.83
CA ILE A 114 -2.10 -29.49 21.51
C ILE A 114 -2.16 -29.58 23.04
N GLY A 115 -2.38 -30.79 23.58
CA GLY A 115 -2.50 -31.05 25.02
C GLY A 115 -3.73 -30.38 25.64
N PHE A 116 -4.86 -30.43 24.94
CA PHE A 116 -6.14 -29.88 25.40
C PHE A 116 -7.19 -30.99 25.56
N ASP A 117 -7.69 -31.14 26.79
CA ASP A 117 -8.69 -32.17 27.13
C ASP A 117 -10.11 -31.67 26.82
N THR A 118 -10.76 -32.34 25.87
CA THR A 118 -12.09 -31.96 25.40
C THR A 118 -13.10 -32.93 25.98
N ARG A 119 -14.12 -32.40 26.67
CA ARG A 119 -15.17 -33.15 27.38
C ARG A 119 -16.54 -32.95 26.74
N SER A 120 -16.82 -31.73 26.28
CA SER A 120 -18.07 -31.38 25.60
C SER A 120 -17.84 -30.39 24.47
N ILE A 121 -18.65 -30.50 23.41
CA ILE A 121 -18.61 -29.63 22.23
C ILE A 121 -20.04 -29.22 21.87
N LEU A 122 -20.27 -27.92 21.72
CA LEU A 122 -21.45 -27.36 21.05
C LEU A 122 -21.00 -26.69 19.75
N ALA A 123 -21.48 -27.17 18.60
CA ALA A 123 -21.10 -26.64 17.30
C ALA A 123 -22.33 -26.23 16.47
N VAL A 124 -22.27 -25.06 15.84
CA VAL A 124 -23.34 -24.49 15.02
C VAL A 124 -22.80 -24.03 13.66
N PRO A 125 -23.56 -24.22 12.57
CA PRO A 125 -23.15 -23.73 11.26
C PRO A 125 -23.40 -22.23 11.13
N MET A 126 -22.46 -21.53 10.51
CA MET A 126 -22.61 -20.16 10.03
C MET A 126 -23.30 -20.22 8.66
N ARG A 127 -24.49 -19.64 8.55
CA ARG A 127 -25.32 -19.74 7.33
C ARG A 127 -25.44 -18.40 6.63
N ILE A 128 -25.23 -18.42 5.32
CA ILE A 128 -25.65 -17.34 4.42
C ILE A 128 -26.72 -17.92 3.51
N ARG A 129 -27.96 -17.41 3.63
CA ARG A 129 -29.15 -18.05 3.06
C ARG A 129 -29.20 -19.51 3.55
N ASP A 130 -29.15 -20.49 2.64
CA ASP A 130 -29.22 -21.92 2.96
C ASP A 130 -27.86 -22.65 2.91
N ARG A 131 -26.76 -21.92 2.71
CA ARG A 131 -25.42 -22.51 2.59
C ARG A 131 -24.61 -22.30 3.86
N CYS A 132 -23.94 -23.36 4.31
CA CYS A 132 -22.95 -23.29 5.38
C CYS A 132 -21.66 -22.63 4.83
N VAL A 133 -21.20 -21.58 5.49
CA VAL A 133 -19.97 -20.85 5.13
C VAL A 133 -18.86 -20.98 6.18
N GLY A 134 -19.17 -21.63 7.30
CA GLY A 134 -18.26 -21.84 8.41
C GLY A 134 -18.97 -22.49 9.59
N VAL A 135 -18.26 -22.73 10.67
CA VAL A 135 -18.77 -23.34 11.91
C VAL A 135 -18.24 -22.55 13.10
N ILE A 136 -19.09 -22.29 14.08
CA ILE A 136 -18.65 -21.86 15.40
C ILE A 136 -18.79 -23.04 16.34
N GLU A 137 -17.74 -23.34 17.09
CA GLU A 137 -17.74 -24.36 18.14
C GLU A 137 -17.38 -23.76 19.49
N MET A 138 -18.01 -24.30 20.53
CA MET A 138 -17.79 -24.02 21.94
C MET A 138 -17.33 -25.32 22.60
N ILE A 139 -16.27 -25.24 23.40
CA ILE A 139 -15.63 -26.42 24.00
C ILE A 139 -15.63 -26.28 25.51
N ASN A 140 -16.02 -27.36 26.20
CA ASN A 140 -16.13 -27.52 27.65
C ASN A 140 -16.98 -26.44 28.34
N LYS A 141 -18.18 -26.81 28.79
CA LYS A 141 -19.00 -25.92 29.63
C LYS A 141 -18.37 -25.73 31.02
N ARG A 142 -18.28 -24.48 31.50
CA ARG A 142 -17.63 -24.11 32.79
C ARG A 142 -18.55 -24.11 34.01
N ASP A 143 -19.86 -24.02 33.84
CA ASP A 143 -20.83 -23.90 34.94
C ASP A 143 -21.19 -25.23 35.63
N GLY A 144 -20.55 -26.33 35.21
CA GLY A 144 -20.82 -27.68 35.71
C GLY A 144 -22.11 -28.31 35.17
N LYS A 145 -22.80 -27.65 34.22
CA LYS A 145 -23.98 -28.19 33.52
C LYS A 145 -23.61 -28.67 32.12
N PRO A 146 -24.43 -29.53 31.50
CA PRO A 146 -24.33 -29.79 30.07
C PRO A 146 -24.73 -28.54 29.26
N PHE A 147 -24.21 -28.40 28.05
CA PHE A 147 -24.78 -27.49 27.05
C PHE A 147 -26.24 -27.86 26.81
N ASP A 148 -27.10 -26.85 26.81
CA ASP A 148 -28.54 -27.01 26.60
C ASP A 148 -29.02 -26.36 25.30
N GLU A 149 -30.33 -26.38 25.08
CA GLU A 149 -30.94 -25.80 23.88
C GLU A 149 -30.87 -24.26 23.88
N ASP A 150 -30.84 -23.62 25.06
CA ASP A 150 -30.70 -22.16 25.16
C ASP A 150 -29.28 -21.76 24.71
N ASP A 151 -28.24 -22.48 25.14
CA ASP A 151 -26.86 -22.30 24.66
C ASP A 151 -26.78 -22.46 23.13
N ARG A 152 -27.41 -23.50 22.59
CA ARG A 152 -27.47 -23.76 21.14
C ARG A 152 -28.09 -22.58 20.39
N GLN A 153 -29.24 -22.09 20.85
CA GLN A 153 -29.95 -20.97 20.21
C GLN A 153 -29.14 -19.68 20.24
N TRP A 154 -28.48 -19.36 21.35
CA TRP A 154 -27.64 -18.18 21.45
C TRP A 154 -26.44 -18.27 20.51
N LEU A 155 -25.77 -19.43 20.46
CA LEU A 155 -24.65 -19.63 19.56
C LEU A 155 -25.08 -19.54 18.08
N GLU A 156 -26.26 -20.04 17.71
CA GLU A 156 -26.84 -19.88 16.36
C GLU A 156 -27.05 -18.40 15.98
N ILE A 157 -27.45 -17.54 16.93
CA ILE A 157 -27.59 -16.10 16.68
C ILE A 157 -26.21 -15.48 16.42
N PHE A 158 -25.21 -15.78 17.24
CA PHE A 158 -23.84 -15.29 17.02
C PHE A 158 -23.27 -15.79 15.69
N ALA A 159 -23.51 -17.05 15.33
CA ALA A 159 -23.10 -17.62 14.05
C ALA A 159 -23.75 -16.91 12.86
N THR A 160 -25.01 -16.49 12.99
CA THR A 160 -25.70 -15.68 11.98
C THR A 160 -25.06 -14.29 11.84
N GLN A 161 -24.73 -13.62 12.94
CA GLN A 161 -24.04 -12.33 12.91
C GLN A 161 -22.65 -12.44 12.26
N ALA A 162 -21.89 -13.47 12.62
CA ALA A 162 -20.59 -13.75 12.03
C ALA A 162 -20.69 -14.02 10.52
N ALA A 163 -21.69 -14.79 10.09
CA ALA A 163 -21.92 -15.08 8.67
C ALA A 163 -22.21 -13.80 7.86
N LEU A 164 -23.05 -12.91 8.38
CA LEU A 164 -23.38 -11.63 7.74
C LEU A 164 -22.17 -10.69 7.67
N ALA A 165 -21.37 -10.60 8.74
CA ALA A 165 -20.15 -9.81 8.74
C ALA A 165 -19.19 -10.23 7.61
N ILE A 166 -19.01 -11.54 7.42
CA ILE A 166 -18.19 -12.09 6.33
C ILE A 166 -18.80 -11.78 4.97
N GLN A 167 -20.12 -11.91 4.82
CA GLN A 167 -20.80 -11.59 3.57
C GLN A 167 -20.59 -10.14 3.16
N ASN A 168 -20.74 -9.22 4.11
CA ASN A 168 -20.60 -7.79 3.90
C ASN A 168 -19.16 -7.44 3.50
N ALA A 169 -18.17 -7.99 4.21
CA ALA A 169 -16.76 -7.79 3.89
C ALA A 169 -16.41 -8.26 2.47
N ARG A 170 -16.87 -9.46 2.08
CA ARG A 170 -16.68 -10.00 0.72
C ARG A 170 -17.37 -9.14 -0.36
N SER A 171 -18.59 -8.69 -0.09
CA SER A 171 -19.35 -7.87 -1.04
C SER A 171 -18.68 -6.50 -1.24
N LEU A 172 -18.19 -5.88 -0.16
CA LEU A 172 -17.43 -4.63 -0.23
C LEU A 172 -16.16 -4.78 -1.07
N GLN A 173 -15.45 -5.89 -0.90
CA GLN A 173 -14.25 -6.19 -1.70
C GLN A 173 -14.57 -6.33 -3.19
N GLN A 174 -15.67 -7.01 -3.54
CA GLN A 174 -16.12 -7.15 -4.93
C GLN A 174 -16.49 -5.81 -5.56
N VAL A 175 -17.23 -4.97 -4.84
CA VAL A 175 -17.60 -3.63 -5.32
C VAL A 175 -16.35 -2.77 -5.55
N LYS A 176 -15.37 -2.83 -4.64
CA LYS A 176 -14.09 -2.12 -4.83
C LYS A 176 -13.35 -2.61 -6.08
N GLN A 177 -13.34 -3.92 -6.35
CA GLN A 177 -12.75 -4.49 -7.56
C GLN A 177 -13.46 -3.99 -8.83
N GLU A 178 -14.79 -3.90 -8.83
CA GLU A 178 -15.55 -3.43 -9.99
C GLU A 178 -15.33 -1.94 -10.26
N ILE A 179 -15.35 -1.11 -9.23
CA ILE A 179 -15.00 0.33 -9.34
C ILE A 179 -13.61 0.48 -9.94
N PHE A 180 -12.66 -0.31 -9.43
CA PHE A 180 -11.30 -0.29 -9.95
C PHE A 180 -11.25 -0.62 -11.45
N LEU A 181 -11.94 -1.68 -11.89
CA LEU A 181 -11.98 -2.07 -13.31
C LEU A 181 -12.57 -0.98 -14.20
N LEU A 182 -13.62 -0.30 -13.75
CA LEU A 182 -14.24 0.78 -14.49
C LEU A 182 -13.35 2.03 -14.56
N GLN A 183 -12.69 2.40 -13.46
CA GLN A 183 -11.76 3.53 -13.42
C GLN A 183 -10.55 3.28 -14.34
N ASP A 184 -9.97 2.09 -14.30
CA ASP A 184 -8.85 1.71 -15.17
C ASP A 184 -9.23 1.79 -16.66
N GLN A 185 -10.44 1.37 -17.04
CA GLN A 185 -10.94 1.46 -18.42
C GLN A 185 -11.12 2.91 -18.89
N VAL A 186 -11.63 3.79 -18.04
CA VAL A 186 -11.84 5.21 -18.38
C VAL A 186 -10.51 5.92 -18.54
N SER A 187 -9.58 5.74 -17.60
CA SER A 187 -8.25 6.36 -17.64
C SER A 187 -7.43 5.89 -18.85
N ASN A 188 -7.40 4.58 -19.11
CA ASN A 188 -6.66 4.02 -20.24
C ASN A 188 -7.22 4.46 -21.61
N ASN A 189 -8.54 4.63 -21.75
CA ASN A 189 -9.14 5.15 -22.98
C ASN A 189 -8.72 6.58 -23.32
N GLN A 190 -8.33 7.38 -22.32
CA GLN A 190 -7.79 8.73 -22.49
C GLN A 190 -6.24 8.76 -22.50
N GLY A 191 -5.58 7.61 -22.36
CA GLY A 191 -4.11 7.52 -22.29
C GLY A 191 -3.50 8.05 -20.98
N PHE A 192 -4.30 8.17 -19.92
CA PHE A 192 -3.85 8.58 -18.58
C PHE A 192 -3.74 7.38 -17.65
N HIS A 193 -2.84 7.47 -16.68
CA HIS A 193 -2.59 6.43 -15.71
C HIS A 193 -3.55 6.56 -14.51
N SER A 194 -3.86 5.42 -13.88
CA SER A 194 -4.60 5.40 -12.60
C SER A 194 -3.81 6.10 -11.50
N PHE A 195 -4.49 6.89 -10.66
CA PHE A 195 -3.88 7.64 -9.55
C PHE A 195 -4.41 7.16 -8.20
N ILE A 196 -3.53 6.82 -7.28
CA ILE A 196 -3.87 6.28 -5.95
C ILE A 196 -3.33 7.21 -4.86
N CYS A 197 -4.20 7.55 -3.92
CA CYS A 197 -3.92 8.51 -2.86
C CYS A 197 -4.88 8.31 -1.68
N GLU A 198 -4.40 7.64 -0.64
CA GLU A 198 -5.09 7.43 0.63
C GLU A 198 -4.44 8.22 1.77
N SER A 199 -3.12 8.44 1.74
CA SER A 199 -2.37 9.13 2.79
C SER A 199 -2.77 10.60 2.92
N PRO A 200 -2.79 11.16 4.15
CA PRO A 200 -3.03 12.59 4.36
C PRO A 200 -2.05 13.48 3.60
N ALA A 201 -0.78 13.08 3.53
CA ALA A 201 0.26 13.79 2.80
C ALA A 201 -0.06 13.91 1.30
N MET A 202 -0.50 12.82 0.67
CA MET A 202 -0.90 12.84 -0.74
C MET A 202 -2.20 13.60 -0.98
N LYS A 203 -3.18 13.53 -0.07
CA LYS A 203 -4.43 14.31 -0.14
C LYS A 203 -4.15 15.82 -0.11
N GLU A 204 -3.22 16.25 0.73
CA GLU A 204 -2.74 17.64 0.76
C GLU A 204 -2.10 18.04 -0.58
N ARG A 205 -1.28 17.17 -1.17
CA ARG A 205 -0.68 17.42 -2.49
C ARG A 205 -1.72 17.48 -3.60
N MET A 206 -2.78 16.68 -3.54
CA MET A 206 -3.88 16.78 -4.50
C MET A 206 -4.64 18.11 -4.39
N ALA A 207 -4.89 18.58 -3.17
CA ALA A 207 -5.48 19.91 -2.97
C ALA A 207 -4.55 21.05 -3.46
N MET A 208 -3.24 20.84 -3.47
CA MET A 208 -2.30 21.73 -4.13
C MET A 208 -2.42 21.64 -5.65
N VAL A 209 -2.47 20.43 -6.22
CA VAL A 209 -2.70 20.20 -7.66
C VAL A 209 -3.94 20.95 -8.16
N ASP A 210 -5.06 20.89 -7.44
CA ASP A 210 -6.29 21.60 -7.81
C ASP A 210 -6.06 23.11 -7.94
N ARG A 211 -5.29 23.72 -7.01
CA ARG A 211 -4.94 25.15 -7.06
C ARG A 211 -3.96 25.47 -8.18
N LEU A 212 -2.98 24.59 -8.42
CA LEU A 212 -1.98 24.76 -9.47
C LEU A 212 -2.60 24.64 -10.86
N ALA A 213 -3.57 23.74 -11.04
CA ALA A 213 -4.17 23.40 -12.33
C ALA A 213 -4.91 24.58 -12.99
N VAL A 214 -5.51 25.48 -12.19
CA VAL A 214 -6.28 26.65 -12.68
C VAL A 214 -5.37 27.72 -13.31
N THR A 215 -4.07 27.73 -12.98
CA THR A 215 -3.11 28.71 -13.50
C THR A 215 -2.33 28.16 -14.70
N ASP A 216 -1.92 29.03 -15.63
CA ASP A 216 -1.02 28.66 -16.75
C ASP A 216 0.47 28.79 -16.38
N SER A 217 0.79 29.14 -15.13
CA SER A 217 2.16 29.25 -14.63
C SER A 217 2.90 27.92 -14.70
N SER A 218 4.23 27.99 -14.84
CA SER A 218 5.08 26.80 -14.83
C SER A 218 5.07 26.12 -13.47
N VAL A 219 4.98 24.79 -13.49
CA VAL A 219 5.02 23.96 -12.28
C VAL A 219 6.29 23.12 -12.29
N LEU A 220 7.03 23.14 -11.19
CA LEU A 220 8.22 22.30 -10.99
C LEU A 220 7.93 21.22 -9.96
N ILE A 221 7.85 19.97 -10.41
CA ILE A 221 7.60 18.81 -9.57
C ILE A 221 8.93 18.25 -9.06
N LEU A 222 9.10 18.27 -7.75
CA LEU A 222 10.30 17.80 -7.05
C LEU A 222 10.00 16.47 -6.36
N GLY A 223 10.96 15.55 -6.37
CA GLY A 223 10.84 14.30 -5.63
C GLY A 223 11.77 13.23 -6.17
N GLU A 224 11.98 12.18 -5.36
CA GLU A 224 12.86 11.07 -5.72
C GLU A 224 12.42 10.35 -7.01
N SER A 225 13.30 9.53 -7.57
CA SER A 225 12.92 8.70 -8.70
C SER A 225 11.87 7.66 -8.26
N GLY A 226 10.90 7.37 -9.13
CA GLY A 226 9.88 6.36 -8.87
C GLY A 226 8.73 6.77 -7.93
N VAL A 227 8.62 8.05 -7.52
CA VAL A 227 7.48 8.50 -6.67
C VAL A 227 6.18 8.74 -7.43
N GLY A 228 6.20 8.74 -8.77
CA GLY A 228 5.03 9.00 -9.62
C GLY A 228 4.87 10.46 -10.06
N LYS A 229 5.98 11.20 -10.29
CA LYS A 229 5.94 12.62 -10.73
C LYS A 229 5.15 12.83 -12.02
N GLU A 230 5.24 11.90 -12.97
CA GLU A 230 4.47 11.91 -14.22
C GLU A 230 2.96 11.92 -13.95
N LEU A 231 2.50 11.12 -12.98
CA LEU A 231 1.09 11.05 -12.61
C LEU A 231 0.60 12.41 -12.07
N PHE A 232 1.42 13.11 -11.28
CA PHE A 232 1.08 14.46 -10.83
C PHE A 232 0.97 15.46 -11.99
N ALA A 233 1.84 15.35 -12.99
CA ALA A 233 1.75 16.20 -14.19
C ALA A 233 0.45 15.94 -14.97
N GLU A 234 0.06 14.67 -15.13
CA GLU A 234 -1.24 14.30 -15.72
C GLU A 234 -2.41 14.87 -14.92
N GLN A 235 -2.38 14.74 -13.59
CA GLN A 235 -3.43 15.24 -12.70
C GLN A 235 -3.56 16.77 -12.74
N ILE A 236 -2.46 17.51 -12.94
CA ILE A 236 -2.47 18.95 -13.17
C ILE A 236 -3.11 19.28 -14.51
N HIS A 237 -2.74 18.56 -15.58
CA HIS A 237 -3.27 18.80 -16.92
C HIS A 237 -4.78 18.51 -16.99
N LEU A 238 -5.21 17.36 -16.47
CA LEU A 238 -6.61 16.91 -16.46
C LEU A 238 -7.56 17.88 -15.73
N ARG A 239 -7.05 18.62 -14.75
CA ARG A 239 -7.82 19.61 -13.97
C ARG A 239 -7.63 21.05 -14.45
N SER A 240 -6.89 21.25 -15.54
CA SER A 240 -6.61 22.57 -16.09
C SER A 240 -7.65 23.00 -17.12
N ASN A 241 -7.63 24.28 -17.49
CA ASN A 241 -8.41 24.80 -18.62
C ASN A 241 -7.98 24.20 -19.98
N ARG A 242 -6.88 23.43 -20.01
CA ARG A 242 -6.31 22.79 -21.20
C ARG A 242 -6.51 21.27 -21.20
N SER A 243 -7.41 20.71 -20.38
CA SER A 243 -7.62 19.26 -20.24
C SER A 243 -8.04 18.54 -21.53
N GLU A 244 -8.72 19.23 -22.43
CA GLU A 244 -9.15 18.73 -23.75
C GLU A 244 -8.08 18.98 -24.85
N ARG A 245 -6.93 19.58 -24.49
CA ARG A 245 -5.84 19.93 -25.41
C ARG A 245 -4.70 18.90 -25.30
N PRO A 246 -3.74 18.89 -26.24
CA PRO A 246 -2.65 17.92 -26.21
C PRO A 246 -1.84 17.98 -24.90
N PHE A 247 -1.52 16.80 -24.36
CA PHE A 247 -0.56 16.59 -23.28
C PHE A 247 0.67 15.85 -23.82
N ILE A 248 1.74 16.58 -24.10
CA ILE A 248 2.97 16.03 -24.70
C ILE A 248 3.98 15.72 -23.60
N ARG A 249 4.47 14.48 -23.55
CA ARG A 249 5.48 14.04 -22.58
C ARG A 249 6.84 13.90 -23.24
N VAL A 250 7.88 14.34 -22.55
CA VAL A 250 9.28 14.21 -23.00
C VAL A 250 10.14 13.83 -21.80
N ASN A 251 10.96 12.79 -21.96
CA ASN A 251 11.97 12.41 -20.99
C ASN A 251 13.33 12.97 -21.43
N CYS A 252 13.88 13.90 -20.66
CA CYS A 252 15.12 14.60 -21.00
C CYS A 252 16.39 13.75 -20.79
N ALA A 253 16.31 12.64 -20.04
CA ALA A 253 17.46 11.79 -19.73
C ALA A 253 17.73 10.71 -20.79
N ALA A 254 16.79 10.47 -21.71
CA ALA A 254 16.79 9.28 -22.57
C ALA A 254 17.60 9.42 -23.88
N LEU A 255 18.02 10.65 -24.26
CA LEU A 255 18.57 10.92 -25.59
C LEU A 255 19.92 11.66 -25.57
N PRO A 256 20.81 11.37 -26.53
CA PRO A 256 21.96 12.22 -26.84
C PRO A 256 21.54 13.67 -27.13
N GLU A 257 22.38 14.64 -26.77
CA GLU A 257 22.11 16.09 -26.87
C GLU A 257 21.49 16.52 -28.21
N ALA A 258 22.09 16.14 -29.33
CA ALA A 258 21.60 16.53 -30.66
C ALA A 258 20.21 15.95 -31.00
N LEU A 259 19.92 14.73 -30.51
CA LEU A 259 18.61 14.09 -30.70
C LEU A 259 17.56 14.72 -29.79
N LEU A 260 17.93 15.07 -28.57
CA LEU A 260 17.05 15.76 -27.63
C LEU A 260 16.66 17.15 -28.15
N GLU A 261 17.62 17.92 -28.66
CA GLU A 261 17.37 19.23 -29.25
C GLU A 261 16.42 19.14 -30.45
N SER A 262 16.69 18.21 -31.36
CA SER A 262 15.86 17.91 -32.53
C SER A 262 14.47 17.42 -32.15
N GLU A 263 14.33 16.63 -31.07
CA GLU A 263 13.03 16.19 -30.59
C GLU A 263 12.22 17.34 -29.99
N LEU A 264 12.83 18.15 -29.12
CA LEU A 264 12.14 19.27 -28.46
C LEU A 264 11.71 20.36 -29.45
N PHE A 265 12.63 20.81 -30.32
CA PHE A 265 12.45 21.98 -31.17
C PHE A 265 12.20 21.65 -32.64
N GLY A 266 12.30 20.39 -33.04
CA GLY A 266 12.19 20.01 -34.45
C GLY A 266 13.42 20.39 -35.27
N HIS A 267 13.41 20.00 -36.53
CA HIS A 267 14.49 20.34 -37.47
C HIS A 267 13.94 20.53 -38.88
N VAL A 268 14.68 21.32 -39.67
CA VAL A 268 14.47 21.41 -41.12
C VAL A 268 15.35 20.40 -41.84
N LYS A 269 14.96 20.05 -43.06
CA LYS A 269 15.72 19.18 -43.96
C LYS A 269 17.14 19.72 -44.14
N GLY A 270 18.13 18.84 -43.99
CA GLY A 270 19.55 19.18 -44.11
C GLY A 270 20.18 19.80 -42.86
N ALA A 271 19.48 19.86 -41.73
CA ALA A 271 20.04 20.36 -40.46
C ALA A 271 21.21 19.52 -39.92
N PHE A 272 21.25 18.22 -40.21
CA PHE A 272 22.34 17.28 -39.91
C PHE A 272 22.34 16.13 -40.93
N THR A 273 23.35 15.26 -40.91
CA THR A 273 23.59 14.23 -41.94
C THR A 273 22.39 13.29 -42.19
N ASP A 274 21.60 13.00 -41.15
CA ASP A 274 20.43 12.13 -41.24
C ASP A 274 19.08 12.89 -41.37
N ALA A 275 19.11 14.22 -41.48
CA ALA A 275 17.91 15.07 -41.58
C ALA A 275 17.31 15.07 -43.01
N GLN A 276 16.73 13.94 -43.41
CA GLN A 276 16.17 13.75 -44.77
C GLN A 276 14.89 14.56 -45.02
N ASN A 277 14.11 14.83 -43.99
CA ASN A 277 12.84 15.56 -44.03
C ASN A 277 12.72 16.54 -42.87
N ASP A 278 11.82 17.52 -42.98
CA ASP A 278 11.44 18.37 -41.85
C ASP A 278 10.72 17.53 -40.78
N ARG A 279 10.97 17.84 -39.50
CA ARG A 279 10.31 17.20 -38.37
C ARG A 279 9.82 18.24 -37.37
N ARG A 280 8.53 18.16 -37.04
CA ARG A 280 7.90 18.97 -36.00
C ARG A 280 8.44 18.62 -34.63
N GLY A 281 8.75 19.64 -33.83
CA GLY A 281 9.24 19.49 -32.45
C GLY A 281 8.12 19.21 -31.45
N ARG A 282 8.47 18.71 -30.27
CA ARG A 282 7.51 18.46 -29.17
C ARG A 282 6.82 19.74 -28.71
N PHE A 283 7.50 20.88 -28.71
CA PHE A 283 6.86 22.18 -28.41
C PHE A 283 5.80 22.57 -29.42
N GLU A 284 6.03 22.29 -30.71
CA GLU A 284 5.06 22.55 -31.77
C GLU A 284 3.85 21.61 -31.69
N LEU A 285 4.07 20.36 -31.28
CA LEU A 285 2.98 19.40 -31.04
C LEU A 285 2.15 19.73 -29.78
N ALA A 286 2.74 20.46 -28.83
CA ALA A 286 2.10 20.87 -27.58
C ALA A 286 1.38 22.22 -27.68
N ASP A 287 1.37 22.86 -28.85
CA ASP A 287 0.80 24.20 -29.04
C ASP A 287 -0.69 24.25 -28.65
N GLY A 288 -1.06 25.26 -27.87
CA GLY A 288 -2.37 25.41 -27.22
C GLY A 288 -2.65 24.40 -26.10
N GLY A 289 -1.68 23.54 -25.77
CA GLY A 289 -1.79 22.45 -24.81
C GLY A 289 -0.79 22.55 -23.67
N THR A 290 -0.31 21.40 -23.20
CA THR A 290 0.65 21.28 -22.09
C THR A 290 1.79 20.36 -22.48
N ILE A 291 3.03 20.74 -22.12
CA ILE A 291 4.20 19.88 -22.24
C ILE A 291 4.71 19.50 -20.84
N PHE A 292 4.94 18.20 -20.64
CA PHE A 292 5.58 17.64 -19.46
C PHE A 292 7.03 17.23 -19.79
N LEU A 293 7.97 17.78 -19.04
CA LEU A 293 9.40 17.54 -19.17
C LEU A 293 9.91 16.80 -17.94
N ASP A 294 10.13 15.49 -18.08
CA ASP A 294 10.67 14.66 -17.02
C ASP A 294 12.21 14.70 -17.02
N GLU A 295 12.79 14.64 -15.83
CA GLU A 295 14.24 14.77 -15.58
C GLU A 295 14.86 16.04 -16.20
N ILE A 296 14.23 17.21 -15.99
CA ILE A 296 14.71 18.51 -16.53
C ILE A 296 16.14 18.85 -16.07
N GLY A 297 16.58 18.32 -14.92
CA GLY A 297 17.94 18.48 -14.41
C GLY A 297 19.03 17.75 -15.21
N GLU A 298 18.65 16.95 -16.23
CA GLU A 298 19.57 16.29 -17.16
C GLU A 298 19.76 17.08 -18.47
N LEU A 299 19.11 18.23 -18.64
CA LEU A 299 19.23 19.01 -19.87
C LEU A 299 20.67 19.52 -20.09
N PRO A 300 21.23 19.37 -21.31
CA PRO A 300 22.48 20.03 -21.69
C PRO A 300 22.35 21.56 -21.66
N LEU A 301 23.43 22.28 -21.32
CA LEU A 301 23.44 23.75 -21.18
C LEU A 301 22.98 24.51 -22.44
N THR A 302 23.27 23.96 -23.62
CA THR A 302 22.85 24.47 -24.94
C THR A 302 21.33 24.45 -25.07
N VAL A 303 20.71 23.30 -24.74
CA VAL A 303 19.26 23.08 -24.73
C VAL A 303 18.60 23.95 -23.67
N GLN A 304 19.21 24.10 -22.48
CA GLN A 304 18.72 25.00 -21.42
C GLN A 304 18.58 26.45 -21.91
N ALA A 305 19.51 26.94 -22.75
CA ALA A 305 19.44 28.28 -23.31
C ALA A 305 18.24 28.47 -24.26
N LYS A 306 17.94 27.45 -25.09
CA LYS A 306 16.76 27.47 -25.97
C LYS A 306 15.46 27.33 -25.17
N MET A 307 15.46 26.47 -24.15
CA MET A 307 14.34 26.30 -23.22
C MET A 307 13.97 27.61 -22.52
N LEU A 308 14.97 28.38 -22.10
CA LEU A 308 14.77 29.70 -21.51
C LEU A 308 14.04 30.66 -22.47
N ARG A 309 14.36 30.62 -23.78
CA ARG A 309 13.66 31.44 -24.78
C ARG A 309 12.19 31.03 -24.89
N VAL A 310 11.88 29.75 -24.90
CA VAL A 310 10.48 29.28 -24.90
C VAL A 310 9.70 29.80 -23.69
N LEU A 311 10.28 29.71 -22.49
CA LEU A 311 9.65 30.19 -21.26
C LEU A 311 9.47 31.71 -21.21
N GLN A 312 10.34 32.48 -21.88
CA GLN A 312 10.32 33.94 -21.82
C GLN A 312 9.50 34.60 -22.93
N SER A 313 9.68 34.14 -24.16
CA SER A 313 9.12 34.77 -25.37
C SER A 313 8.11 33.89 -26.10
N GLN A 314 7.79 32.71 -25.56
CA GLN A 314 6.88 31.76 -26.20
C GLN A 314 7.30 31.46 -27.65
N SER A 315 8.62 31.40 -27.89
CA SER A 315 9.17 31.20 -29.22
C SER A 315 10.45 30.39 -29.22
N PHE A 316 10.69 29.63 -30.28
CA PHE A 316 11.94 28.89 -30.52
C PHE A 316 12.27 28.81 -32.01
N GLU A 317 13.49 28.37 -32.32
CA GLU A 317 13.99 28.17 -33.68
C GLU A 317 14.26 26.66 -33.89
N PRO A 318 13.71 26.03 -34.94
CA PRO A 318 14.05 24.66 -35.32
C PRO A 318 15.55 24.51 -35.59
N VAL A 319 16.09 23.31 -35.36
CA VAL A 319 17.49 23.03 -35.70
C VAL A 319 17.69 23.20 -37.21
N GLY A 320 18.68 24.01 -37.59
CA GLY A 320 18.98 24.35 -38.99
C GLY A 320 18.16 25.51 -39.58
N SER A 321 17.27 26.14 -38.80
CA SER A 321 16.48 27.31 -39.21
C SER A 321 16.79 28.52 -38.32
N SER A 322 16.75 29.72 -38.88
CA SER A 322 16.79 31.00 -38.15
C SER A 322 15.43 31.66 -38.02
N GLN A 323 14.36 31.02 -38.51
CA GLN A 323 13.01 31.55 -38.40
C GLN A 323 12.41 31.18 -37.04
N PRO A 324 12.02 32.17 -36.21
CA PRO A 324 11.37 31.91 -34.95
C PRO A 324 9.93 31.42 -35.17
N MET A 325 9.53 30.41 -34.40
CA MET A 325 8.17 29.90 -34.31
C MET A 325 7.59 30.25 -32.94
N HIS A 326 6.37 30.77 -32.91
CA HIS A 326 5.65 31.08 -31.68
C HIS A 326 4.73 29.93 -31.29
N VAL A 327 4.67 29.62 -29.98
CA VAL A 327 3.81 28.57 -29.41
C VAL A 327 3.24 28.99 -28.06
N ASP A 328 1.97 28.66 -27.80
CA ASP A 328 1.32 28.85 -26.50
C ASP A 328 1.28 27.51 -25.75
N VAL A 329 2.31 27.24 -24.96
CA VAL A 329 2.45 25.96 -24.24
C VAL A 329 2.56 26.19 -22.75
N ARG A 330 1.72 25.51 -21.97
CA ARG A 330 1.91 25.38 -20.53
C ARG A 330 3.02 24.37 -20.23
N ILE A 331 3.97 24.73 -19.37
CA ILE A 331 5.13 23.89 -19.05
C ILE A 331 4.99 23.31 -17.64
N ILE A 332 5.09 21.98 -17.55
CA ILE A 332 5.26 21.24 -16.29
C ILE A 332 6.60 20.51 -16.38
N ALA A 333 7.48 20.70 -15.39
CA ALA A 333 8.78 20.06 -15.35
C ALA A 333 8.92 19.19 -14.11
N ALA A 334 9.69 18.12 -14.18
CA ALA A 334 10.00 17.26 -13.05
C ALA A 334 11.50 16.96 -12.95
N THR A 335 12.00 16.78 -11.73
CA THR A 335 13.39 16.41 -11.47
C THR A 335 13.52 15.68 -10.13
N ASN A 336 14.48 14.76 -10.05
CA ASN A 336 14.98 14.19 -8.79
C ASN A 336 16.28 14.85 -8.28
N LYS A 337 16.93 15.68 -9.10
CA LYS A 337 18.17 16.38 -8.73
C LYS A 337 17.91 17.59 -7.86
N ASP A 338 18.90 17.88 -7.02
CA ASP A 338 19.04 19.17 -6.36
C ASP A 338 19.47 20.23 -7.38
N ILE A 339 18.52 21.04 -7.84
CA ILE A 339 18.77 22.06 -8.86
C ILE A 339 19.60 23.22 -8.29
N ASP A 340 19.47 23.53 -7.00
CA ASP A 340 20.26 24.58 -6.35
C ASP A 340 21.75 24.19 -6.32
N GLN A 341 22.05 22.91 -6.04
CA GLN A 341 23.40 22.37 -6.18
C GLN A 341 23.87 22.38 -7.64
N ALA A 342 23.03 21.94 -8.58
CA ALA A 342 23.38 21.93 -10.01
C ALA A 342 23.69 23.34 -10.58
N VAL A 343 23.01 24.37 -10.07
CA VAL A 343 23.29 25.77 -10.38
C VAL A 343 24.65 26.19 -9.81
N THR A 344 24.97 25.78 -8.59
CA THR A 344 26.26 26.04 -7.95
C THR A 344 27.42 25.38 -8.71
N ASP A 345 27.20 24.17 -9.21
CA ASP A 345 28.17 23.39 -9.98
C ASP A 345 28.29 23.87 -11.45
N GLY A 346 27.47 24.83 -11.87
CA GLY A 346 27.48 25.36 -13.24
C GLY A 346 26.90 24.40 -14.29
N THR A 347 26.24 23.33 -13.86
CA THR A 347 25.59 22.34 -14.74
C THR A 347 24.15 22.70 -15.07
N PHE A 348 23.55 23.62 -14.30
CA PHE A 348 22.22 24.17 -14.57
C PHE A 348 22.23 25.69 -14.54
N ARG A 349 21.50 26.33 -15.46
CA ARG A 349 21.45 27.79 -15.52
C ARG A 349 20.49 28.36 -14.48
N ARG A 350 20.97 29.33 -13.71
CA ARG A 350 20.20 30.02 -12.67
C ARG A 350 18.96 30.74 -13.21
N ASP A 351 19.06 31.36 -14.39
CA ASP A 351 17.95 32.10 -15.02
C ASP A 351 16.80 31.18 -15.45
N LEU A 352 17.13 29.98 -15.97
CA LEU A 352 16.16 28.94 -16.29
C LEU A 352 15.49 28.40 -15.02
N TYR A 353 16.25 28.14 -13.96
CA TYR A 353 15.71 27.62 -12.71
C TYR A 353 14.63 28.55 -12.14
N TYR A 354 14.89 29.86 -12.06
CA TYR A 354 13.90 30.83 -11.57
C TYR A 354 12.64 30.92 -12.44
N ARG A 355 12.73 30.63 -13.74
CA ARG A 355 11.57 30.59 -14.65
C ARG A 355 10.78 29.30 -14.59
N LEU A 356 11.40 28.18 -14.20
CA LEU A 356 10.72 26.91 -13.99
C LEU A 356 10.08 26.85 -12.60
N ASN A 357 10.81 27.27 -11.57
CA ASN A 357 10.44 27.19 -10.17
C ASN A 357 9.47 28.30 -9.71
N VAL A 358 8.45 28.58 -10.53
CA VAL A 358 7.39 29.55 -10.17
C VAL A 358 6.43 28.92 -9.15
N LEU A 359 6.02 27.68 -9.40
CA LEU A 359 5.15 26.91 -8.52
C LEU A 359 5.78 25.54 -8.23
N PRO A 360 6.53 25.38 -7.12
CA PRO A 360 7.09 24.09 -6.75
C PRO A 360 6.02 23.15 -6.17
N LEU A 361 6.10 21.87 -6.53
CA LEU A 361 5.29 20.79 -5.96
C LEU A 361 6.19 19.64 -5.53
N TYR A 362 6.35 19.43 -4.21
CA TYR A 362 7.14 18.32 -3.69
C TYR A 362 6.29 17.05 -3.49
N VAL A 363 6.69 15.97 -4.15
CA VAL A 363 6.07 14.64 -4.02
C VAL A 363 6.87 13.82 -3.00
N PRO A 364 6.25 13.42 -1.88
CA PRO A 364 6.95 12.69 -0.84
C PRO A 364 7.33 11.26 -1.29
N PRO A 365 8.48 10.74 -0.80
CA PRO A 365 8.87 9.36 -1.01
C PRO A 365 7.88 8.40 -0.34
N LEU A 366 7.81 7.16 -0.81
CA LEU A 366 6.82 6.16 -0.38
C LEU A 366 6.89 5.88 1.14
N ARG A 367 8.09 5.93 1.73
CA ARG A 367 8.33 5.78 3.17
C ARG A 367 7.67 6.86 4.06
N GLU A 368 7.30 8.01 3.48
CA GLU A 368 6.61 9.11 4.18
C GLU A 368 5.08 9.06 4.01
N ARG A 369 4.57 8.05 3.29
CA ARG A 369 3.15 7.86 2.96
C ARG A 369 2.74 6.38 3.04
N LEU A 370 2.99 5.78 4.20
CA LEU A 370 2.81 4.33 4.39
C LEU A 370 1.36 3.88 4.17
N GLU A 371 0.37 4.75 4.40
CA GLU A 371 -1.05 4.47 4.18
C GLU A 371 -1.39 4.24 2.70
N ASP A 372 -0.55 4.70 1.77
CA ASP A 372 -0.73 4.44 0.34
C ASP A 372 -0.26 3.04 -0.07
N ILE A 373 0.65 2.42 0.69
CA ILE A 373 1.28 1.15 0.32
C ILE A 373 0.24 0.04 0.13
N PRO A 374 -0.72 -0.19 1.04
CA PRO A 374 -1.73 -1.24 0.84
C PRO A 374 -2.59 -1.01 -0.41
N ALA A 375 -3.00 0.23 -0.66
CA ALA A 375 -3.84 0.56 -1.81
C ALA A 375 -3.08 0.45 -3.14
N LEU A 376 -1.82 0.91 -3.18
CA LEU A 376 -0.92 0.73 -4.32
C LEU A 376 -0.64 -0.76 -4.56
N ALA A 377 -0.42 -1.52 -3.49
CA ALA A 377 -0.10 -2.92 -3.60
C ALA A 377 -1.27 -3.73 -4.18
N GLU A 378 -2.47 -3.47 -3.69
CA GLU A 378 -3.70 -4.06 -4.20
C GLU A 378 -3.92 -3.67 -5.68
N HIS A 379 -3.66 -2.42 -6.05
CA HIS A 379 -3.76 -1.99 -7.45
C HIS A 379 -2.83 -2.77 -8.39
N PHE A 380 -1.55 -2.88 -8.04
CA PHE A 380 -0.59 -3.63 -8.84
C PHE A 380 -0.93 -5.12 -8.86
N LEU A 381 -1.39 -5.68 -7.75
CA LEU A 381 -1.89 -7.06 -7.69
C LEU A 381 -3.02 -7.26 -8.69
N MET A 382 -4.04 -6.39 -8.70
CA MET A 382 -5.17 -6.50 -9.64
C MET A 382 -4.71 -6.35 -11.10
N LYS A 383 -3.82 -5.39 -11.38
CA LYS A 383 -3.22 -5.16 -12.71
C LYS A 383 -2.52 -6.42 -13.23
N PHE A 384 -1.57 -6.97 -12.48
CA PHE A 384 -0.76 -8.11 -12.93
C PHE A 384 -1.51 -9.45 -12.85
N LYS A 385 -2.45 -9.60 -11.90
CA LYS A 385 -3.32 -10.79 -11.83
C LYS A 385 -4.12 -10.98 -13.12
N ARG A 386 -4.58 -9.89 -13.75
CA ARG A 386 -5.30 -9.92 -15.03
C ARG A 386 -4.43 -10.46 -16.16
N GLU A 387 -3.16 -10.12 -16.17
CA GLU A 387 -2.20 -10.54 -17.19
C GLU A 387 -1.82 -12.02 -17.02
N VAL A 388 -1.56 -12.45 -15.79
CA VAL A 388 -1.05 -13.80 -15.48
C VAL A 388 -2.18 -14.86 -15.30
N LYS A 389 -3.44 -14.44 -15.13
CA LYS A 389 -4.63 -15.31 -14.96
C LYS A 389 -4.53 -16.32 -13.80
N LYS A 390 -3.83 -15.98 -12.72
CA LYS A 390 -3.76 -16.80 -11.50
C LYS A 390 -4.90 -16.48 -10.50
N PRO A 391 -5.34 -17.46 -9.68
CA PRO A 391 -6.38 -17.24 -8.66
C PRO A 391 -5.84 -16.58 -7.39
N LEU A 392 -5.06 -15.50 -7.52
CA LEU A 392 -4.55 -14.76 -6.35
C LEU A 392 -5.67 -13.97 -5.67
N ARG A 393 -5.83 -14.09 -4.36
CA ARG A 393 -6.87 -13.40 -3.58
C ARG A 393 -6.41 -12.09 -2.99
N GLY A 394 -5.13 -11.99 -2.62
CA GLY A 394 -4.60 -10.85 -1.89
C GLY A 394 -3.17 -11.10 -1.40
N PHE A 395 -2.83 -10.40 -0.32
CA PHE A 395 -1.59 -10.56 0.44
C PHE A 395 -1.91 -11.22 1.78
N SER A 396 -0.99 -12.03 2.31
CA SER A 396 -1.07 -12.47 3.71
C SER A 396 -0.78 -11.31 4.66
N ASP A 397 -1.26 -11.40 5.92
CA ASP A 397 -1.00 -10.37 6.94
C ASP A 397 0.51 -10.11 7.12
N GLN A 398 1.32 -11.17 7.01
CA GLN A 398 2.78 -11.08 7.12
C GLN A 398 3.41 -10.38 5.92
N ALA A 399 2.94 -10.67 4.70
CA ALA A 399 3.40 -9.99 3.49
C ALA A 399 3.08 -8.49 3.56
N LEU A 400 1.88 -8.13 4.03
CA LEU A 400 1.48 -6.73 4.17
C LEU A 400 2.32 -5.99 5.23
N GLN A 401 2.64 -6.64 6.35
CA GLN A 401 3.56 -6.10 7.35
C GLN A 401 4.96 -5.85 6.76
N GLU A 402 5.45 -6.75 5.91
CA GLU A 402 6.74 -6.60 5.26
C GLU A 402 6.73 -5.41 4.29
N LEU A 403 5.66 -5.26 3.49
CA LEU A 403 5.48 -4.11 2.61
C LEU A 403 5.48 -2.77 3.38
N LEU A 404 4.87 -2.72 4.56
CA LEU A 404 4.80 -1.52 5.40
C LEU A 404 6.12 -1.20 6.13
N SER A 405 6.94 -2.21 6.41
CA SER A 405 8.21 -2.05 7.13
C SER A 405 9.40 -1.74 6.22
N TYR A 406 9.28 -2.00 4.92
CA TYR A 406 10.33 -1.75 3.95
C TYR A 406 10.51 -0.25 3.64
N SER A 407 11.75 0.19 3.41
CA SER A 407 12.05 1.61 3.19
C SER A 407 11.78 2.11 1.77
N TRP A 408 11.56 1.21 0.81
CA TRP A 408 11.25 1.50 -0.59
C TRP A 408 12.21 2.53 -1.25
N PRO A 409 13.52 2.25 -1.33
CA PRO A 409 14.48 3.16 -1.97
C PRO A 409 14.15 3.49 -3.44
N GLY A 410 13.48 2.60 -4.17
CA GLY A 410 12.98 2.84 -5.52
C GLY A 410 11.51 3.28 -5.58
N ASN A 411 10.91 3.63 -4.43
CA ASN A 411 9.56 4.15 -4.29
C ASN A 411 8.49 3.26 -4.96
N VAL A 412 7.50 3.85 -5.63
CA VAL A 412 6.37 3.14 -6.24
C VAL A 412 6.84 2.24 -7.39
N ARG A 413 7.89 2.61 -8.13
CA ARG A 413 8.45 1.77 -9.20
C ARG A 413 9.03 0.46 -8.65
N GLU A 414 9.68 0.49 -7.50
CA GLU A 414 10.17 -0.72 -6.84
C GLU A 414 9.04 -1.57 -6.26
N LEU A 415 8.01 -0.93 -5.69
CA LEU A 415 6.80 -1.61 -5.24
C LEU A 415 6.11 -2.34 -6.40
N GLU A 416 5.90 -1.67 -7.53
CA GLU A 416 5.28 -2.24 -8.73
C GLU A 416 6.04 -3.49 -9.19
N ASN A 417 7.36 -3.38 -9.39
CA ASN A 417 8.21 -4.48 -9.83
C ASN A 417 8.23 -5.65 -8.82
N SER A 418 8.19 -5.35 -7.53
CA SER A 418 8.19 -6.39 -6.49
C SER A 418 6.89 -7.17 -6.50
N ILE A 419 5.76 -6.50 -6.71
CA ILE A 419 4.45 -7.14 -6.78
C ILE A 419 4.26 -7.90 -8.09
N GLU A 420 4.72 -7.34 -9.22
CA GLU A 420 4.74 -8.05 -10.50
C GLU A 420 5.46 -9.41 -10.35
N ARG A 421 6.67 -9.37 -9.78
CA ARG A 421 7.45 -10.58 -9.52
C ARG A 421 6.70 -11.54 -8.59
N ALA A 422 6.15 -11.02 -7.49
CA ALA A 422 5.40 -11.84 -6.53
C ALA A 422 4.20 -12.53 -7.18
N VAL A 423 3.45 -11.85 -8.05
CA VAL A 423 2.33 -12.45 -8.79
C VAL A 423 2.79 -13.60 -9.70
N VAL A 424 3.94 -13.43 -10.36
CA VAL A 424 4.53 -14.45 -11.24
C VAL A 424 5.06 -15.65 -10.43
N THR A 425 5.70 -15.43 -9.28
CA THR A 425 6.30 -16.51 -8.48
C THR A 425 5.32 -17.19 -7.52
N ALA A 426 4.26 -16.50 -7.10
CA ALA A 426 3.32 -16.99 -6.11
C ALA A 426 2.73 -18.34 -6.51
N THR A 427 2.78 -19.29 -5.58
CA THR A 427 2.23 -20.64 -5.71
C THR A 427 0.96 -20.83 -4.87
N ALA A 428 0.81 -20.04 -3.81
CA ALA A 428 -0.37 -19.99 -2.97
C ALA A 428 -1.45 -19.06 -3.55
N GLU A 429 -2.66 -19.11 -2.96
CA GLU A 429 -3.74 -18.17 -3.28
C GLU A 429 -3.46 -16.75 -2.75
N ASP A 430 -2.68 -16.61 -1.69
CA ASP A 430 -2.29 -15.33 -1.11
C ASP A 430 -0.77 -15.13 -1.28
N ILE A 431 -0.36 -13.92 -1.66
CA ILE A 431 1.07 -13.56 -1.74
C ILE A 431 1.69 -13.64 -0.35
N GLN A 432 2.77 -14.42 -0.24
CA GLN A 432 3.52 -14.60 0.99
C GLN A 432 4.75 -13.68 1.05
N PRO A 433 5.33 -13.46 2.24
CA PRO A 433 6.60 -12.74 2.41
C PRO A 433 7.69 -13.19 1.43
N GLU A 434 7.83 -14.51 1.23
CA GLU A 434 8.88 -15.07 0.37
C GLU A 434 8.71 -14.70 -1.11
N ASP A 435 7.47 -14.47 -1.55
CA ASP A 435 7.14 -14.11 -2.93
C ASP A 435 7.55 -12.66 -3.25
N LEU A 436 7.51 -11.77 -2.25
CA LEU A 436 7.90 -10.36 -2.42
C LEU A 436 9.40 -10.24 -2.70
N ALA A 437 10.20 -11.17 -2.17
CA ALA A 437 11.66 -11.22 -2.30
C ALA A 437 12.31 -9.86 -2.00
N LEU A 438 11.80 -9.15 -1.00
CA LEU A 438 12.36 -7.88 -0.56
C LEU A 438 13.73 -8.14 0.05
N ARG A 439 14.76 -7.48 -0.48
CA ARG A 439 16.10 -7.60 0.09
C ARG A 439 16.07 -6.95 1.45
N SER A 440 16.21 -7.75 2.50
CA SER A 440 16.41 -7.25 3.87
C SER A 440 17.31 -6.02 3.87
N THR A 441 16.83 -4.92 4.44
CA THR A 441 17.63 -3.71 4.65
C THR A 441 18.88 -4.01 5.49
N ALA A 442 18.91 -5.14 6.23
CA ALA A 442 20.10 -5.63 6.90
C ALA A 442 21.21 -6.02 5.90
N ALA A 443 20.90 -6.56 4.71
CA ALA A 443 21.91 -6.88 3.69
C ALA A 443 22.49 -5.63 3.01
N MET A 444 21.71 -4.54 2.89
CA MET A 444 22.20 -3.22 2.44
C MET A 444 22.91 -2.43 3.55
N GLN A 445 22.66 -2.74 4.82
CA GLN A 445 23.47 -2.24 5.93
C GLN A 445 24.76 -3.04 6.09
N GLU A 446 24.73 -4.37 5.92
CA GLU A 446 25.92 -5.24 5.92
C GLU A 446 26.91 -4.85 4.83
N SER A 447 26.45 -4.44 3.64
CA SER A 447 27.33 -3.94 2.58
C SER A 447 28.00 -2.58 2.87
N ARG A 448 27.52 -1.80 3.87
CA ARG A 448 28.26 -0.62 4.38
C ARG A 448 29.38 -0.99 5.36
N TYR A 449 29.35 -2.19 5.93
CA TYR A 449 30.33 -2.66 6.91
C TYR A 449 31.42 -3.56 6.31
N VAL A 450 31.30 -3.94 5.03
CA VAL A 450 32.35 -4.66 4.31
C VAL A 450 33.58 -3.74 4.14
N GLY A 451 34.67 -4.06 4.84
CA GLY A 451 35.96 -3.35 4.75
C GLY A 451 36.20 -2.24 5.78
N GLN A 452 35.28 -2.01 6.72
CA GLN A 452 35.45 -1.02 7.80
C GLN A 452 35.84 -1.71 9.13
N THR A 453 36.67 -1.05 9.95
CA THR A 453 36.96 -1.58 11.29
C THR A 453 35.76 -1.37 12.21
N LEU A 454 35.63 -2.18 13.28
CA LEU A 454 34.57 -2.00 14.30
C LEU A 454 34.52 -0.56 14.83
N LYS A 455 35.68 0.11 14.92
CA LYS A 455 35.79 1.49 15.37
C LYS A 455 35.17 2.46 14.37
N ASP A 456 35.38 2.27 13.08
CA ASP A 456 34.85 3.12 12.02
C ASP A 456 33.34 2.98 11.90
N SER A 457 32.84 1.73 11.94
CA SER A 457 31.41 1.43 11.93
C SER A 457 30.68 2.04 13.13
N MET A 458 31.28 1.97 14.32
CA MET A 458 30.74 2.56 15.55
C MET A 458 30.74 4.09 15.49
N ASN A 459 31.78 4.70 14.89
CA ASN A 459 31.87 6.13 14.71
C ASN A 459 30.86 6.64 13.67
N LEU A 460 30.65 5.91 12.58
CA LEU A 460 29.64 6.22 11.57
C LEU A 460 28.23 6.16 12.17
N PHE A 461 27.92 5.11 12.95
CA PHE A 461 26.66 5.00 13.67
C PHE A 461 26.46 6.17 14.64
N LYS A 462 27.46 6.46 15.50
CA LYS A 462 27.41 7.59 16.42
C LYS A 462 27.20 8.91 15.68
N LYS A 463 27.86 9.12 14.55
CA LYS A 463 27.75 10.34 13.74
C LYS A 463 26.32 10.54 13.24
N HIS A 464 25.73 9.51 12.65
CA HIS A 464 24.34 9.58 12.16
C HIS A 464 23.33 9.74 13.29
N PHE A 465 23.46 8.95 14.36
CA PHE A 465 22.53 8.97 15.49
C PHE A 465 22.54 10.32 16.22
N ILE A 466 23.73 10.89 16.45
CA ILE A 466 23.87 12.20 17.09
C ILE A 466 23.37 13.31 16.17
N ARG A 467 23.67 13.27 14.86
CA ARG A 467 23.18 14.26 13.90
C ARG A 467 21.65 14.29 13.83
N HIS A 468 21.02 13.13 13.69
CA HIS A 468 19.58 13.02 13.64
C HIS A 468 18.91 13.54 14.92
N THR A 469 19.48 13.21 16.08
CA THR A 469 18.97 13.70 17.37
C THR A 469 19.17 15.21 17.52
N LEU A 470 20.27 15.78 16.99
CA LEU A 470 20.49 17.23 16.96
C LEU A 470 19.46 17.92 16.07
N GLU A 471 19.18 17.39 14.87
CA GLU A 471 18.20 17.94 13.93
C GLU A 471 16.79 17.97 14.52
N GLN A 472 16.33 16.88 15.14
CA GLN A 472 15.03 16.79 15.82
C GLN A 472 14.87 17.79 16.97
N ASN A 473 15.98 18.17 17.61
CA ASN A 473 16.01 19.11 18.73
C ASN A 473 16.46 20.52 18.31
N GLY A 474 16.40 20.86 17.01
CA GLY A 474 16.73 22.19 16.50
C GLY A 474 18.18 22.62 16.77
N TRP A 475 19.11 21.66 16.73
CA TRP A 475 20.54 21.81 17.06
C TRP A 475 20.83 22.26 18.49
N ASN A 476 19.87 22.10 19.42
CA ASN A 476 20.07 22.41 20.82
C ASN A 476 20.83 21.27 21.54
N GLN A 477 22.14 21.45 21.72
CA GLN A 477 23.02 20.45 22.34
C GLN A 477 22.63 20.11 23.80
N THR A 478 22.05 21.03 24.55
CA THR A 478 21.67 20.78 25.95
C THR A 478 20.46 19.84 26.02
N VAL A 479 19.47 20.04 25.16
CA VAL A 479 18.30 19.17 25.05
C VAL A 479 18.70 17.82 24.47
N THR A 480 19.51 17.84 23.40
CA THR A 480 20.00 16.62 22.74
C THR A 480 20.81 15.74 23.69
N ALA A 481 21.70 16.32 24.52
CA ALA A 481 22.46 15.55 25.50
C ALA A 481 21.56 14.87 26.55
N ARG A 482 20.48 15.53 26.98
CA ARG A 482 19.50 14.97 27.91
C ARG A 482 18.73 13.81 27.27
N VAL A 483 18.30 13.95 26.03
CA VAL A 483 17.61 12.90 25.26
C VAL A 483 18.53 11.68 25.05
N LEU A 484 19.80 11.93 24.76
CA LEU A 484 20.81 10.89 24.57
C LEU A 484 21.32 10.27 25.88
N GLY A 485 20.88 10.76 27.05
CA GLY A 485 21.33 10.25 28.35
C GLY A 485 22.82 10.48 28.65
N ILE A 486 23.45 11.46 28.02
CA ILE A 486 24.89 11.76 28.16
C ILE A 486 25.14 13.18 28.66
N GLN A 487 26.33 13.43 29.21
CA GLN A 487 26.72 14.79 29.60
C GLN A 487 26.90 15.69 28.37
N ARG A 488 26.46 16.95 28.47
CA ARG A 488 26.59 17.95 27.40
C ARG A 488 28.04 18.15 26.93
N THR A 489 28.99 18.13 27.85
CA THR A 489 30.43 18.23 27.55
C THR A 489 30.93 17.04 26.72
N TYR A 490 30.42 15.84 27.00
CA TYR A 490 30.73 14.63 26.24
C TYR A 490 30.10 14.68 24.83
N LEU A 491 28.86 15.14 24.71
CA LEU A 491 28.23 15.38 23.41
C LEU A 491 29.01 16.41 22.58
N SER A 492 29.42 17.52 23.17
CA SER A 492 30.22 18.55 22.47
C SER A 492 31.56 18.01 21.98
N ARG A 493 32.19 17.10 22.73
CA ARG A 493 33.41 16.42 22.31
C ARG A 493 33.16 15.49 21.13
N LEU A 494 32.08 14.70 21.17
CA LEU A 494 31.70 13.78 20.09
C LEU A 494 31.34 14.52 18.79
N ILE A 495 30.69 15.68 18.88
CA ILE A 495 30.38 16.53 17.71
C ILE A 495 31.66 16.96 16.99
N LYS A 496 32.71 17.33 17.74
CA LYS A 496 34.02 17.71 17.18
C LYS A 496 34.80 16.51 16.68
N GLU A 497 34.80 15.40 17.43
CA GLU A 497 35.55 14.18 17.09
C GLU A 497 35.00 13.48 15.84
N LEU A 498 33.69 13.61 15.59
CA LEU A 498 32.99 12.96 14.47
C LEU A 498 32.68 13.92 13.31
N ASP A 499 33.16 15.18 13.34
CA ASP A 499 32.87 16.23 12.35
C ASP A 499 31.37 16.32 12.00
N ILE A 500 30.54 16.56 13.02
CA ILE A 500 29.08 16.76 12.85
C ILE A 500 28.82 18.26 12.64
N ILE A 501 28.45 18.62 11.41
CA ILE A 501 28.24 20.01 10.96
C ILE A 501 26.74 20.27 10.78
N ARG A 502 26.32 21.50 11.12
CA ARG A 502 24.94 22.00 10.98
C ARG A 502 24.46 22.03 9.54
#